data_AF-A0A2K3JXD4-F1
#
_entry.id   AF-A0A2K3JXD4-F1
#
_cell.length_a   1.000
_cell.length_b   1.000
_cell.length_c   1.000
_cell.angle_alpha   90.00
_cell.angle_beta   90.00
_cell.angle_gamma   90.00
#
_symmetry.space_group_name_H-M   'P 1'
#
loop_
_entity.id
_entity.type
_entity.pdbx_description
1 polymer ?
#
loop_
_entity_poly.entity_id
_entity_poly.type
_entity_poly.pdbx_seq_one_letter_code
_entity_poly.pdbx_strand_id
1 'polypeptide(L)' 'APVAAATAVFLIYPIGQGSFSDGMPLGISGTFNFMIVFQAEHNILMHPFHMLGVAGVFGGSLNCRN' A
#
# COMPACT_ATOMS: atom_id res chain seq x y z
N ALA A 1 11.88 5.32 -2.70
CA ALA A 1 10.74 4.38 -2.60
C ALA A 1 10.05 4.38 -1.23
N PRO A 2 10.71 4.05 -0.09
CA PRO A 2 10.00 3.82 1.18
C PRO A 2 9.33 5.07 1.76
N VAL A 3 9.96 6.25 1.68
CA VAL A 3 9.37 7.51 2.17
C VAL A 3 8.07 7.81 1.42
N ALA A 4 8.07 7.70 0.09
CA ALA A 4 6.89 7.94 -0.72
C ALA A 4 5.75 6.95 -0.40
N ALA A 5 6.06 5.67 -0.15
CA ALA A 5 5.06 4.68 0.26
C ALA A 5 4.44 5.03 1.62
N ALA A 6 5.26 5.45 2.60
CA ALA A 6 4.77 5.90 3.90
C ALA A 6 3.90 7.18 3.77
N THR A 7 4.34 8.16 2.98
CA THR A 7 3.56 9.37 2.69
C THR A 7 2.22 9.03 2.03
N ALA A 8 2.18 8.03 1.14
CA ALA A 8 0.94 7.62 0.48
C ALA A 8 -0.11 7.09 1.48
N VAL A 9 0.27 6.18 2.38
CA VAL A 9 -0.68 5.49 3.28
C VAL A 9 -1.02 6.26 4.56
N PHE A 10 -0.12 7.16 5.02
CA PHE A 10 -0.35 7.93 6.25
C PHE A 10 -0.82 9.37 6.03
N LEU A 11 -0.60 9.94 4.84
CA LEU A 11 -0.98 11.33 4.55
C LEU A 11 -1.89 11.44 3.32
N ILE A 12 -1.44 11.00 2.15
CA ILE A 12 -2.17 11.26 0.89
C ILE A 12 -3.52 10.55 0.88
N TYR A 13 -3.56 9.26 1.23
CA TYR A 13 -4.80 8.50 1.28
C TYR A 13 -5.82 9.09 2.26
N PRO A 14 -5.51 9.32 3.55
CA PRO A 14 -6.47 9.93 4.47
C PRO A 14 -6.90 11.35 4.08
N ILE A 15 -6.03 12.16 3.46
CA ILE A 15 -6.43 13.46 2.89
C ILE A 15 -7.43 13.27 1.74
N GLY A 16 -7.17 12.30 0.85
CA GLY A 16 -8.07 11.99 -0.28
C GLY A 16 -9.43 11.43 0.16
N GLN A 17 -9.49 10.74 1.30
CA GLN A 17 -10.74 10.25 1.91
C GLN A 17 -11.42 11.30 2.79
N GLY A 18 -10.71 12.36 3.19
CA GLY A 18 -11.23 13.41 4.07
C GLY A 18 -11.18 13.06 5.56
N SER A 19 -10.53 11.96 5.95
CA SER A 19 -10.36 11.56 7.36
C SER A 19 -9.07 10.80 7.62
N PHE A 20 -8.37 11.15 8.70
CA PHE A 20 -7.23 10.37 9.19
C PHE A 20 -7.62 9.02 9.80
N SER A 21 -8.90 8.77 10.10
CA SER A 21 -9.37 7.45 10.53
C SER A 21 -9.17 6.37 9.48
N ASP A 22 -9.14 6.77 8.20
CA ASP A 22 -9.01 5.86 7.07
C ASP A 22 -7.54 5.58 6.71
N GLY A 23 -6.60 6.31 7.32
CA GLY A 23 -5.17 6.06 7.17
C GLY A 23 -4.75 4.68 7.71
N MET A 24 -3.58 4.21 7.30
CA MET A 24 -3.06 2.92 7.78
C MET A 24 -2.84 2.94 9.31
N PRO A 25 -3.39 1.99 10.09
CA PRO A 25 -3.12 1.90 11.52
C PRO A 25 -1.70 1.39 11.82
N LEU A 26 -1.09 1.88 12.90
CA LEU A 26 0.25 1.46 13.36
C LEU A 26 0.20 0.12 14.12
N GLY A 27 -0.10 -0.96 13.40
CA GLY A 27 -0.11 -2.31 13.96
C GLY A 27 -0.25 -3.36 12.87
N ILE A 28 0.14 -4.60 13.19
CA ILE A 28 0.14 -5.70 12.22
C ILE A 28 -1.29 -6.01 11.74
N SER A 29 -2.23 -6.24 12.66
CA SER A 29 -3.64 -6.48 12.32
C SER A 29 -4.27 -5.28 11.59
N GLY A 30 -3.91 -4.06 12.00
CA GLY A 30 -4.38 -2.83 11.35
C GLY A 30 -3.89 -2.69 9.91
N THR A 31 -2.66 -3.12 9.61
CA THR A 31 -2.13 -3.16 8.25
C THR A 31 -2.96 -4.10 7.38
N PHE A 32 -3.27 -5.31 7.86
CA PHE A 32 -4.13 -6.25 7.12
C PHE A 32 -5.55 -5.71 6.92
N ASN A 33 -6.13 -5.09 7.95
CA ASN A 33 -7.44 -4.47 7.85
C ASN A 33 -7.47 -3.38 6.76
N PHE A 34 -6.48 -2.49 6.75
CA PHE A 34 -6.31 -1.47 5.72
C PHE A 34 -6.26 -2.10 4.32
N MET A 35 -5.45 -3.16 4.13
CA MET A 35 -5.31 -3.82 2.82
C MET A 35 -6.62 -4.42 2.31
N ILE A 36 -7.43 -5.02 3.18
CA ILE A 36 -8.70 -5.64 2.80
C ILE A 36 -9.74 -4.57 2.43
N VAL A 37 -9.85 -3.52 3.23
CA VAL A 37 -10.77 -2.40 2.94
C VAL A 37 -10.34 -1.68 1.67
N PHE A 38 -9.04 -1.41 1.50
CA PHE A 38 -8.51 -0.76 0.30
C PHE A 38 -8.76 -1.61 -0.96
N GLN A 39 -8.67 -2.93 -0.86
CA GLN A 39 -9.05 -3.83 -1.96
C GLN A 39 -10.55 -3.77 -2.24
N ALA A 40 -11.41 -3.72 -1.22
CA ALA A 40 -12.86 -3.64 -1.40
C ALA A 40 -13.29 -2.32 -2.08
N GLU A 41 -12.70 -1.20 -1.68
CA GLU A 41 -13.08 0.13 -2.20
C GLU A 41 -12.40 0.48 -3.54
N HIS A 42 -11.19 -0.03 -3.79
CA HIS A 42 -10.38 0.41 -4.93
C HIS A 42 -9.93 -0.70 -5.89
N ASN A 43 -10.25 -1.96 -5.58
CA ASN A 43 -9.83 -3.12 -6.38
C ASN A 43 -8.33 -3.09 -6.77
N ILE A 44 -7.47 -2.74 -5.80
CA ILE A 44 -6.05 -2.40 -6.05
C ILE A 44 -5.27 -3.52 -6.76
N LEU A 45 -5.66 -4.78 -6.57
CA LEU A 45 -5.05 -5.92 -7.27
C LEU A 45 -5.12 -5.80 -8.80
N MET A 46 -6.11 -5.09 -9.33
CA MET A 46 -6.26 -4.85 -10.78
C MET A 46 -5.60 -3.54 -11.25
N HIS A 47 -4.99 -2.77 -10.36
CA HIS A 47 -4.38 -1.49 -10.71
C HIS A 47 -2.96 -1.66 -11.27
N PRO A 48 -2.61 -1.10 -12.44
CA PRO A 48 -1.32 -1.33 -13.09
C PRO A 48 -0.13 -0.84 -12.26
N PHE A 49 -0.24 0.28 -11.53
CA PHE A 49 0.84 0.71 -10.62
C PHE A 49 1.08 -0.26 -9.46
N HIS A 50 0.05 -0.95 -8.97
CA HIS A 50 0.23 -1.98 -7.95
C HIS A 50 0.95 -3.20 -8.53
N MET A 51 0.58 -3.64 -9.75
CA MET A 51 1.27 -4.73 -10.45
C MET A 51 2.75 -4.41 -10.71
N LEU A 52 3.07 -3.17 -11.10
CA LEU A 52 4.45 -2.72 -11.25
C LEU A 52 5.21 -2.72 -9.92
N GLY A 53 4.56 -2.31 -8.82
CA GLY A 53 5.12 -2.41 -7.47
C GLY A 53 5.44 -3.85 -7.07
N VAL A 54 4.51 -4.78 -7.30
CA VAL A 54 4.70 -6.22 -7.04
C VAL A 54 5.86 -6.78 -7.86
N ALA A 55 5.92 -6.47 -9.16
CA ALA A 55 7.02 -6.87 -10.03
C ALA A 55 8.37 -6.33 -9.53
N GLY A 56 8.41 -5.08 -9.03
CA GLY A 56 9.59 -4.48 -8.44
C GLY A 56 10.07 -5.20 -7.17
N VAL A 57 9.16 -5.54 -6.25
CA VAL A 57 9.51 -6.23 -5.00
C VAL A 57 9.96 -7.67 -5.27
N PHE A 58 9.24 -8.41 -6.12
CA PHE A 58 9.62 -9.77 -6.47
C PHE A 58 10.90 -9.82 -7.30
N GLY A 59 11.06 -8.94 -8.28
CA GLY A 59 12.29 -8.82 -9.06
C GLY A 59 13.49 -8.41 -8.21
N GLY A 60 13.31 -7.44 -7.30
CA GLY A 60 14.34 -7.04 -6.33
C GLY A 60 14.76 -8.20 -5.43
N SER A 61 13.80 -8.97 -4.93
CA SER A 61 14.07 -10.16 -4.09
C SER A 61 14.79 -11.27 -4.86
N LEU A 62 14.41 -11.50 -6.12
CA LEU A 62 15.06 -12.47 -7.01
C LEU A 62 16.52 -12.08 -7.26
N ASN A 63 16.77 -10.79 -7.55
CA ASN A 63 18.12 -10.29 -7.80
C ASN A 63 18.98 -10.21 -6.55
N CYS A 64 18.39 -9.99 -5.36
CA CYS A 64 19.10 -9.98 -4.09
C CYS A 64 19.65 -11.36 -3.69
N ARG A 65 19.07 -12.43 -4.24
CA ARG A 65 19.47 -13.81 -3.94
C ARG A 65 20.75 -14.26 -4.68
N ASN A 66 21.20 -13.49 -5.67
CA ASN A 66 22.41 -13.77 -6.48
C ASN A 66 23.55 -12.84 -6.07
#